data_AF-A0A3A6NK06-F1
#
_entry.id   AF-A0A3A6NK06-F1
#
_cell.length_a   1.000
_cell.length_b   1.000
_cell.length_c   1.000
_cell.angle_alpha   90.00
_cell.angle_beta   90.00
_cell.angle_gamma   90.00
#
_symmetry.space_group_name_H-M   'P 1'
#
loop_
_entity.id
_entity.type
_entity.pdbx_description
1 polymer ?
#
loop_
_entity_poly.entity_id
_entity_poly.type
_entity_poly.pdbx_seq_one_letter_code
_entity_poly.pdbx_strand_id
1 'polypeptide(L)'
;MTRKDWEKIAAARVLLGLEEKATLADIKKAYRRMSKKHHPDLAESREGKQAAVAMHEITAAYQVLLRYCQNYRFPLVMQQDTLDPEDWWMDRFGQDPLWGKRDDDS
;
A
#
# COMPACT_ATOMS: atom_id res chain seq x y z
N MET A 1 11.89 -0.02 -9.75
CA MET A 1 11.56 1.20 -8.99
C MET A 1 12.85 1.83 -8.51
N THR A 2 13.03 3.13 -8.72
CA THR A 2 14.21 3.89 -8.31
C THR A 2 13.96 4.65 -7.01
N ARG A 3 15.01 5.17 -6.35
CA ARG A 3 14.86 6.05 -5.16
C ARG A 3 13.96 7.25 -5.44
N LYS A 4 14.07 7.84 -6.64
CA LYS A 4 13.22 8.96 -7.08
C LYS A 4 11.75 8.58 -7.19
N ASP A 5 11.43 7.34 -7.54
CA ASP A 5 10.05 6.87 -7.59
C ASP A 5 9.45 6.75 -6.18
N TRP A 6 10.25 6.30 -5.22
CA TRP A 6 9.85 6.25 -3.81
C TRP A 6 9.61 7.63 -3.21
N GLU A 7 10.46 8.62 -3.51
CA GLU A 7 10.27 10.00 -3.09
C GLU A 7 8.96 10.58 -3.63
N LYS A 8 8.60 10.27 -4.90
CA LYS A 8 7.31 10.67 -5.48
C LYS A 8 6.12 10.01 -4.79
N ILE A 9 6.22 8.73 -4.43
CA ILE A 9 5.18 8.01 -3.67
C ILE A 9 5.02 8.63 -2.28
N ALA A 10 6.13 8.90 -1.59
CA ALA A 10 6.11 9.53 -0.27
C ALA A 10 5.52 10.94 -0.31
N ALA A 11 5.90 11.76 -1.29
CA ALA A 11 5.31 13.08 -1.50
C ALA A 11 3.81 13.00 -1.80
N ALA A 12 3.39 12.07 -2.66
CA ALA A 12 1.98 11.85 -2.99
C ALA A 12 1.16 11.39 -1.77
N ARG A 13 1.73 10.54 -0.90
CA ARG A 13 1.13 10.12 0.37
C ARG A 13 0.86 11.32 1.27
N VAL A 14 1.85 12.19 1.46
CA VAL A 14 1.74 13.39 2.31
C VAL A 14 0.72 14.37 1.72
N LEU A 15 0.75 14.61 0.41
CA LEU A 15 -0.18 15.52 -0.29
C LEU A 15 -1.65 15.09 -0.13
N LEU A 16 -1.93 13.79 -0.24
CA LEU A 16 -3.29 13.25 -0.08
C LEU A 16 -3.70 13.04 1.38
N GLY A 17 -2.77 13.23 2.34
CA GLY A 17 -3.01 13.01 3.76
C GLY A 17 -3.31 11.54 4.08
N LEU A 18 -2.51 10.64 3.51
CA LEU A 18 -2.59 9.20 3.75
C LEU A 18 -1.58 8.76 4.82
N GLU A 19 -1.91 7.69 5.52
CA GLU A 19 -1.02 7.02 6.48
C GLU A 19 0.08 6.23 5.76
N GLU A 20 1.02 5.65 6.52
CA GLU A 20 2.13 4.85 5.96
C GLU A 20 1.66 3.62 5.18
N LYS A 21 0.50 3.10 5.54
CA LYS A 21 -0.19 2.01 4.86
C LYS A 21 -1.58 2.51 4.46
N ALA A 22 -1.94 2.29 3.20
CA ALA A 22 -3.24 2.69 2.68
C ALA A 22 -3.70 1.66 1.64
N THR A 23 -5.00 1.36 1.63
CA THR A 23 -5.59 0.56 0.57
C THR A 23 -5.88 1.41 -0.67
N LEU A 24 -6.14 0.75 -1.81
CA LEU A 24 -6.62 1.43 -3.01
C LEU A 24 -7.93 2.21 -2.74
N ALA A 25 -8.78 1.69 -1.84
CA ALA A 25 -10.01 2.36 -1.44
C ALA A 25 -9.73 3.66 -0.67
N ASP A 26 -8.75 3.65 0.24
CA ASP A 26 -8.34 4.83 1.01
C ASP A 26 -7.75 5.91 0.10
N ILE A 27 -6.89 5.52 -0.85
CA ILE A 27 -6.32 6.44 -1.85
C ILE A 27 -7.43 7.12 -2.66
N LYS A 28 -8.42 6.35 -3.14
CA LYS A 28 -9.58 6.89 -3.88
C LYS A 28 -10.43 7.81 -3.02
N LYS A 29 -10.65 7.46 -1.75
CA LYS A 29 -11.42 8.27 -0.79
C LYS A 29 -10.72 9.60 -0.50
N ALA A 30 -9.41 9.58 -0.27
CA ALA A 30 -8.59 10.77 -0.06
C ALA A 30 -8.60 11.70 -1.27
N TYR A 31 -8.44 11.15 -2.48
CA TYR A 31 -8.55 11.91 -3.73
C TYR A 31 -9.91 12.61 -3.84
N ARG A 32 -11.02 11.89 -3.67
CA ARG A 32 -12.38 12.47 -3.73
C ARG A 32 -12.57 13.61 -2.72
N ARG A 33 -12.03 13.47 -1.50
CA ARG A 33 -12.08 14.51 -0.47
C ARG A 33 -11.30 15.76 -0.89
N MET A 34 -10.09 15.59 -1.41
CA MET A 34 -9.23 16.69 -1.84
C MET A 34 -9.78 17.38 -3.09
N SER A 35 -10.29 16.63 -4.06
CA SER A 35 -10.94 17.18 -5.27
C SER A 35 -12.16 18.04 -4.95
N LYS A 36 -12.97 17.68 -3.96
CA LYS A 36 -14.10 18.51 -3.50
C LYS A 36 -13.63 19.81 -2.85
N LYS A 37 -12.52 19.77 -2.10
CA LYS A 37 -11.97 20.93 -1.39
C LYS A 37 -11.32 21.94 -2.34
N HIS A 38 -10.69 21.46 -3.41
CA HIS A 38 -9.93 22.28 -4.36
C HIS A 38 -10.61 22.41 -5.72
N HIS A 39 -11.92 22.18 -5.80
CA HIS A 39 -12.63 22.26 -7.07
C HIS A 39 -12.59 23.71 -7.62
N PRO A 40 -12.18 23.93 -8.88
CA PRO A 40 -12.05 25.28 -9.44
C PRO A 40 -13.37 26.04 -9.46
N ASP A 41 -14.51 25.34 -9.57
CA ASP A 41 -15.84 25.96 -9.54
C ASP A 41 -16.22 26.60 -8.19
N LEU A 42 -15.54 26.24 -7.08
CA LEU A 42 -15.77 26.88 -5.77
C LEU A 42 -14.98 28.17 -5.59
N ALA A 43 -14.08 28.52 -6.50
CA ALA A 43 -13.05 29.52 -6.24
C ALA A 43 -13.25 30.76 -7.12
N GLU A 44 -13.92 31.77 -6.57
CA GLU A 44 -14.18 33.04 -7.23
C GLU A 44 -12.87 33.83 -7.50
N SER A 45 -12.53 33.92 -8.78
CA SER A 45 -11.69 34.94 -9.44
C SER A 45 -10.19 35.09 -9.08
N ARG A 46 -9.72 34.81 -7.85
CA ARG A 46 -8.26 34.84 -7.52
C ARG A 46 -7.76 33.52 -6.93
N GLU A 47 -8.60 32.88 -6.12
CA GLU A 47 -8.35 31.53 -5.60
C GLU A 47 -8.50 30.47 -6.69
N GLY A 48 -9.27 30.72 -7.76
CA GLY A 48 -9.50 29.75 -8.85
C GLY A 48 -8.23 29.31 -9.57
N LYS A 49 -7.26 30.21 -9.77
CA LYS A 49 -5.96 29.83 -10.36
C LYS A 49 -5.14 28.95 -9.42
N GLN A 50 -5.15 29.25 -8.12
CA GLN A 50 -4.42 28.45 -7.12
C GLN A 50 -5.11 27.09 -6.88
N ALA A 51 -6.45 27.06 -6.91
CA ALA A 51 -7.25 25.85 -6.83
C ALA A 51 -7.01 24.93 -8.04
N ALA A 52 -6.90 25.49 -9.25
CA ALA A 52 -6.57 24.72 -10.44
C ALA A 52 -5.16 24.09 -10.37
N VAL A 53 -4.17 24.83 -9.88
CA VAL A 53 -2.80 24.32 -9.66
C VAL A 53 -2.81 23.21 -8.60
N ALA A 54 -3.46 23.43 -7.47
CA ALA A 54 -3.59 22.43 -6.41
C ALA A 54 -4.30 21.15 -6.90
N MET A 55 -5.37 21.29 -7.69
CA MET A 55 -6.10 20.15 -8.27
C MET A 55 -5.24 19.34 -9.23
N HIS A 56 -4.39 20.01 -10.01
CA HIS A 56 -3.43 19.33 -10.89
C HIS A 56 -2.43 18.50 -10.07
N GLU A 57 -1.87 19.07 -9.00
CA GLU A 57 -0.95 18.35 -8.10
C GLU A 57 -1.61 17.15 -7.41
N ILE A 58 -2.85 17.32 -6.93
CA ILE A 58 -3.66 16.25 -6.33
C ILE A 58 -3.89 15.11 -7.32
N THR A 59 -4.19 15.45 -8.57
CA THR A 59 -4.43 14.46 -9.64
C THR A 59 -3.14 13.73 -10.01
N ALA A 60 -2.02 14.45 -10.12
CA ALA A 60 -0.71 13.85 -10.39
C ALA A 60 -0.29 12.88 -9.26
N ALA A 61 -0.47 13.27 -8.00
CA ALA A 61 -0.20 12.42 -6.84
C ALA A 61 -1.06 11.15 -6.85
N TYR A 62 -2.36 11.28 -7.12
CA TYR A 62 -3.27 10.14 -7.24
C TYR A 62 -2.82 9.16 -8.34
N GLN A 63 -2.41 9.66 -9.51
CA GLN A 63 -1.93 8.81 -10.60
C GLN A 63 -0.65 8.04 -10.24
N VAL A 64 0.29 8.68 -9.52
CA VAL A 64 1.52 8.02 -9.05
C VAL A 64 1.19 6.85 -8.13
N LEU A 65 0.33 7.06 -7.13
CA LEU A 65 -0.07 6.01 -6.20
C LEU A 65 -0.86 4.91 -6.91
N LEU A 66 -1.77 5.27 -7.81
CA LEU A 66 -2.56 4.31 -8.56
C LEU A 66 -1.68 3.41 -9.43
N ARG A 67 -0.70 3.99 -10.15
CA ARG A 67 0.26 3.24 -10.94
C ARG A 67 1.11 2.31 -10.07
N TYR A 68 1.53 2.77 -8.89
CA TYR A 68 2.26 1.94 -7.94
C TYR A 68 1.42 0.72 -7.52
N CYS A 69 0.17 0.93 -7.09
CA CYS A 69 -0.73 -0.14 -6.69
C CYS A 69 -1.08 -1.10 -7.84
N GLN A 70 -1.27 -0.61 -9.06
CA GLN A 70 -1.61 -1.43 -10.22
C GLN A 70 -0.46 -2.33 -10.69
N ASN A 71 0.79 -1.88 -10.51
CA ASN A 71 1.96 -2.68 -10.88
C ASN A 71 2.32 -3.74 -9.83
N TYR A 72 1.71 -3.67 -8.64
CA TYR A 72 1.95 -4.66 -7.61
C TYR A 72 1.24 -5.97 -7.97
N ARG A 73 2.03 -7.03 -8.20
CA ARG A 73 1.51 -8.36 -8.46
C ARG A 73 1.19 -9.05 -7.15
N PHE A 74 -0.09 -9.27 -6.90
CA PHE A 74 -0.53 -10.02 -5.74
C PHE A 74 -0.22 -11.51 -5.93
N PRO A 75 0.44 -12.17 -4.97
CA PRO A 75 0.56 -13.62 -4.97
C PRO A 75 -0.85 -14.20 -4.80
N LEU A 76 -1.31 -14.99 -5.78
CA LEU A 76 -2.61 -15.69 -5.74
C LEU A 76 -2.49 -17.11 -5.18
N VAL A 77 -1.30 -17.46 -4.72
CA VAL A 77 -1.02 -18.72 -4.03
C VAL A 77 -0.82 -18.42 -2.56
N MET A 78 -1.23 -19.37 -1.71
CA MET A 78 -0.92 -19.33 -0.29
C MET A 78 0.60 -19.25 -0.15
N GLN A 79 1.10 -18.16 0.40
CA GLN A 79 2.50 -18.08 0.78
C GLN A 79 2.68 -18.96 2.02
N GLN A 80 3.46 -20.04 1.90
CA GLN A 80 3.76 -20.94 3.01
C GLN A 80 4.49 -20.23 4.16
N ASP A 81 5.05 -19.06 3.89
CA ASP A 81 5.77 -18.20 4.83
C ASP A 81 4.88 -17.65 5.97
N THR A 82 3.55 -17.78 5.88
CA THR A 82 2.61 -17.45 6.95
C THR A 82 2.10 -18.66 7.72
N LEU A 83 2.70 -19.83 7.54
CA LEU A 83 2.42 -20.98 8.40
C LEU A 83 2.74 -20.61 9.86
N ASP A 84 1.95 -21.16 10.78
CA ASP A 84 2.21 -21.08 12.22
C ASP A 84 3.70 -21.44 12.45
N PRO A 85 4.46 -20.64 13.22
CA PRO A 85 5.86 -20.97 13.54
C PRO A 85 6.06 -22.44 13.95
N GLU A 86 5.06 -23.05 14.60
CA GLU A 86 5.06 -24.47 14.97
C GLU A 86 4.97 -25.40 13.75
N ASP A 87 4.11 -25.09 12.76
CA ASP A 87 3.95 -25.89 11.54
C ASP A 87 5.22 -25.84 10.66
N TRP A 88 5.84 -24.66 10.56
CA TRP A 88 7.11 -24.50 9.83
C TRP A 88 8.25 -25.29 10.51
N TRP A 89 8.31 -25.24 11.84
CA TRP A 89 9.29 -25.99 12.62
C TRP A 89 9.07 -27.50 12.50
N MET A 90 7.82 -27.97 12.59
CA MET A 90 7.45 -29.38 12.48
C MET A 90 7.67 -29.94 11.08
N ASP A 91 7.38 -29.19 10.00
CA ASP A 91 7.66 -29.63 8.63
C ASP A 91 9.18 -29.76 8.37
N ARG A 92 9.97 -28.83 8.94
CA ARG A 92 11.42 -28.77 8.70
C ARG A 92 12.24 -29.70 9.59
N PHE A 93 11.83 -29.90 10.83
CA PHE A 93 12.60 -30.61 11.87
C PHE A 93 11.81 -31.71 12.60
N GLY A 94 10.51 -31.89 12.34
CA GLY A 94 9.69 -32.89 13.04
C GLY A 94 10.05 -34.35 12.75
N GLN A 95 10.79 -34.63 11.67
CA GLN A 95 11.35 -35.96 11.36
C GLN A 95 12.80 -36.14 11.81
N ASP A 96 13.42 -35.15 12.48
CA ASP A 96 14.77 -35.29 13.01
C ASP A 96 14.76 -36.27 14.20
N PRO A 97 15.57 -37.34 14.22
CA PRO A 97 15.61 -38.30 15.34
C PRO A 97 15.92 -37.70 16.71
N LEU A 98 16.46 -36.47 16.77
CA LEU A 98 16.69 -35.73 18.02
C LEU A 98 15.41 -35.12 18.63
N TRP A 99 14.38 -34.84 17.81
CA TRP A 99 13.19 -34.08 18.23
C TRP A 99 11.84 -34.67 17.75
N GLY A 100 11.85 -35.55 16.76
CA GLY A 100 10.71 -36.37 16.35
C GLY A 100 10.48 -37.46 17.37
N LYS A 101 9.23 -37.61 17.82
CA LYS A 101 8.81 -38.55 18.86
C LYS A 101 9.58 -39.88 18.77
N ARG A 102 10.34 -40.19 19.83
CA ARG A 102 10.64 -41.59 20.15
C ARG A 102 9.30 -42.27 20.38
N ASP A 103 8.90 -43.12 19.44
CA ASP A 103 7.92 -44.14 19.73
C ASP A 103 8.53 -45.00 20.85
N ASP A 104 8.07 -44.75 22.06
CA ASP A 104 8.29 -45.60 23.23
C ASP A 104 7.36 -46.82 23.02
N ASP A 105 7.86 -47.79 22.26
CA ASP A 105 7.20 -49.08 22.10
C ASP A 105 7.50 -49.94 23.35
N SER A 106 6.43 -50.54 23.87
CA SER A 106 6.32 -51.16 25.20
C SER A 106 7.13 -52.45 25.41
#